data_AF-A0A920QC44-F1
#
_entry.id   AF-A0A920QC44-F1
#
_cell.length_a   1.000
_cell.length_b   1.000
_cell.length_c   1.000
_cell.angle_alpha   90.00
_cell.angle_beta   90.00
_cell.angle_gamma   90.00
#
_symmetry.space_group_name_H-M   'P 1'
#
loop_
_entity.id
_entity.type
_entity.pdbx_description
1 polymer ?
#
loop_
_entity_poly.entity_id
_entity_poly.type
_entity_poly.pdbx_seq_one_letter_code
_entity_poly.pdbx_strand_id
1 'polypeptide(L)'
;MLHAAGINKATQFDWLDKPDPNAVAKAETLLRSLGALANDNAGGLTDVGRAMLRLPMHPRRAPGMIVEASRRDCINEAALCAAFMGGRNILIRSARDDKNVQAAREPFLDGADSDFEV
;
A
#
# COMPACT_ATOMS: atom_id res chain seq x y z
N MET A 1 8.67 -9.68 -3.13
CA MET A 1 8.64 -11.08 -3.60
C MET A 1 10.02 -11.59 -4.01
N LEU A 2 10.70 -11.01 -5.02
CA LEU A 2 12.03 -11.50 -5.45
C LEU A 2 13.07 -11.55 -4.31
N HIS A 3 13.21 -10.47 -3.55
CA HIS A 3 14.06 -10.45 -2.35
C HIS A 3 13.67 -11.50 -1.29
N ALA A 4 12.39 -11.84 -1.20
CA ALA A 4 11.92 -12.88 -0.28
C ALA A 4 12.30 -14.29 -0.75
N ALA A 5 12.41 -14.49 -2.07
CA ALA A 5 12.88 -15.71 -2.69
C ALA A 5 14.42 -15.83 -2.72
N GLY A 6 15.14 -14.92 -2.05
CA GLY A 6 16.61 -14.91 -2.00
C GLY A 6 17.29 -14.26 -3.20
N ILE A 7 16.52 -13.62 -4.09
CA ILE A 7 17.07 -12.91 -5.26
C ILE A 7 17.34 -11.46 -4.85
N ASN A 8 18.62 -11.16 -4.58
CA ASN A 8 19.05 -9.85 -4.06
C ASN A 8 19.06 -8.74 -5.11
N LYS A 9 19.14 -9.09 -6.40
CA LYS A 9 19.12 -8.13 -7.51
C LYS A 9 18.09 -8.56 -8.52
N ALA A 10 17.01 -7.80 -8.63
CA ALA A 10 15.97 -8.09 -9.61
C ALA A 10 16.49 -8.05 -11.06
N THR A 11 17.57 -7.30 -11.33
CA THR A 11 18.23 -7.27 -12.65
C THR A 11 18.99 -8.55 -13.01
N GLN A 12 19.37 -9.36 -12.02
CA GLN A 12 20.05 -10.64 -12.23
C GLN A 12 19.08 -11.81 -12.41
N PHE A 13 17.79 -11.57 -12.21
CA PHE A 13 16.76 -12.57 -12.44
C PHE A 13 16.61 -12.87 -13.93
N ASP A 14 16.35 -14.13 -14.26
CA ASP A 14 16.21 -14.59 -15.64
C ASP A 14 14.80 -14.31 -16.16
N TRP A 15 14.56 -13.06 -16.55
CA TRP A 15 13.29 -12.61 -17.10
C TRP A 15 13.11 -13.07 -18.55
N LEU A 16 11.90 -13.52 -18.89
CA LEU A 16 11.50 -13.74 -20.29
C LEU A 16 11.56 -12.43 -21.10
N ASP A 17 11.07 -11.34 -20.52
CA ASP A 17 11.23 -9.97 -21.02
C ASP A 17 11.76 -9.08 -19.89
N LYS A 18 12.96 -8.52 -20.08
CA LYS A 18 13.68 -7.82 -19.01
C LYS A 18 13.02 -6.47 -18.75
N PRO A 19 12.64 -6.16 -17.49
CA PRO A 19 12.09 -4.86 -17.16
C PRO A 19 13.15 -3.76 -17.30
N ASP A 20 12.70 -2.53 -17.54
CA ASP A 20 13.57 -1.35 -17.57
C ASP A 20 14.37 -1.25 -16.26
N PRO A 21 15.72 -1.21 -16.31
CA PRO A 21 16.57 -1.06 -15.14
C PRO A 21 16.20 0.15 -14.26
N ASN A 22 15.73 1.24 -14.85
CA ASN A 22 15.29 2.42 -14.10
C ASN A 22 14.01 2.15 -13.31
N ALA A 23 13.09 1.35 -13.84
CA ALA A 23 11.88 0.96 -13.14
C ALA A 23 12.20 0.05 -11.95
N VAL A 24 13.16 -0.88 -12.14
CA VAL A 24 13.66 -1.75 -11.07
C VAL A 24 14.29 -0.93 -9.95
N ALA A 25 15.19 0.00 -10.29
CA ALA A 25 15.82 0.89 -9.31
C ALA A 25 14.80 1.73 -8.52
N LYS A 26 13.79 2.28 -9.20
CA LYS A 26 12.69 3.01 -8.54
C LYS A 26 11.90 2.13 -7.57
N ALA A 27 11.65 0.87 -7.93
CA ALA A 27 10.95 -0.07 -7.06
C ALA A 27 11.78 -0.42 -5.81
N GLU A 28 13.09 -0.64 -5.95
CA GLU A 28 14.00 -0.88 -4.82
C GLU A 28 14.08 0.33 -3.89
N THR A 29 14.21 1.54 -4.44
CA THR A 29 14.19 2.79 -3.65
C THR A 29 12.91 2.95 -2.85
N LEU A 30 11.76 2.65 -3.46
CA LEU A 30 10.46 2.68 -2.77
C LEU A 30 10.40 1.65 -1.63
N LEU A 31 10.92 0.45 -1.84
CA LEU A 31 10.91 -0.58 -0.79
C LEU A 31 11.83 -0.22 0.38
N ARG A 32 12.96 0.45 0.11
CA ARG A 32 13.84 1.00 1.16
C ARG A 32 13.17 2.15 1.91
N SER A 33 12.50 3.07 1.21
CA SER A 33 11.78 4.19 1.86
C SER A 33 10.63 3.73 2.74
N LEU A 34 10.01 2.58 2.42
CA LEU A 34 8.99 1.94 3.24
C LEU A 34 9.55 1.09 4.39
N GLY A 35 10.89 0.99 4.52
CA GLY A 35 11.55 0.16 5.51
C GLY A 35 11.42 -1.35 5.27
N ALA A 36 10.99 -1.77 4.08
CA ALA A 36 10.82 -3.18 3.73
C ALA A 36 12.14 -3.87 3.38
N LEU A 37 13.08 -3.12 2.80
CA LEU A 37 14.45 -3.57 2.53
C LEU A 37 15.42 -2.82 3.44
N ALA A 38 16.47 -3.51 3.89
CA ALA A 38 17.58 -2.89 4.60
C ALA A 38 18.27 -1.86 3.69
N ASN A 39 18.94 -0.85 4.26
CA ASN A 39 19.69 0.14 3.49
C ASN A 39 21.04 -0.36 2.98
N ASP A 40 21.35 -1.65 3.18
CA ASP A 40 22.56 -2.27 2.68
C ASP A 40 22.46 -2.64 1.19
N ASN A 41 23.63 -2.78 0.54
CA ASN A 41 23.69 -3.25 -0.84
C ASN A 41 23.33 -4.75 -0.97
N ALA A 42 23.14 -5.45 0.14
CA ALA A 42 22.74 -6.85 0.17
C ALA A 42 21.25 -7.03 -0.17
N GLY A 43 20.43 -5.98 -0.01
CA GLY A 43 18.99 -6.05 -0.33
C GLY A 43 18.24 -6.99 0.60
N GLY A 44 18.69 -7.06 1.87
CA GLY A 44 18.09 -7.93 2.88
C GLY A 44 16.69 -7.50 3.26
N LEU A 45 15.79 -8.47 3.46
CA LEU A 45 14.42 -8.21 3.88
C LEU A 45 14.36 -7.94 5.40
N THR A 46 13.80 -6.80 5.79
CA THR A 46 13.60 -6.44 7.20
C THR A 46 12.43 -7.19 7.82
N ASP A 47 12.26 -7.12 9.15
CA ASP A 47 11.09 -7.69 9.82
C ASP A 47 9.78 -7.02 9.36
N VAL A 48 9.83 -5.71 9.08
CA VAL A 48 8.71 -4.98 8.47
C VAL A 48 8.43 -5.54 7.07
N GLY A 49 9.47 -5.72 6.24
CA GLY A 49 9.32 -6.31 4.90
C GLY A 49 8.74 -7.72 4.93
N ARG A 50 9.12 -8.56 5.90
CA ARG A 50 8.54 -9.89 6.12
C ARG A 50 7.07 -9.81 6.50
N ALA A 51 6.72 -8.89 7.39
CA ALA A 51 5.33 -8.68 7.78
C ALA A 51 4.48 -8.19 6.60
N MET A 52 5.00 -7.27 5.78
CA MET A 52 4.32 -6.76 4.58
C MET A 52 4.02 -7.87 3.56
N LEU A 53 4.89 -8.88 3.41
CA LEU A 53 4.66 -10.01 2.50
C LEU A 53 3.46 -10.88 2.88
N ARG A 54 3.03 -10.85 4.13
CA ARG A 54 1.87 -11.63 4.60
C ARG A 54 0.54 -10.99 4.18
N LEU A 55 0.57 -9.76 3.66
CA LEU A 55 -0.60 -9.01 3.26
C LEU A 55 -0.76 -9.07 1.73
N PRO A 56 -1.92 -9.50 1.20
CA PRO A 56 -2.16 -9.65 -0.23
C PRO A 56 -2.47 -8.31 -0.90
N MET A 57 -1.56 -7.33 -0.77
CA MET A 57 -1.76 -5.99 -1.31
C MET A 57 -0.47 -5.32 -1.77
N HIS A 58 -0.60 -4.29 -2.60
CA HIS A 58 0.54 -3.57 -3.15
C HIS A 58 1.34 -2.86 -2.04
N PRO A 59 2.68 -2.95 -2.01
CA PRO A 59 3.52 -2.47 -0.90
C PRO A 59 3.34 -0.99 -0.57
N ARG A 60 2.96 -0.17 -1.56
CA ARG A 60 2.70 1.27 -1.40
C ARG A 60 1.41 1.61 -0.63
N ARG A 61 0.41 0.72 -0.61
CA ARG A 61 -0.98 1.14 -0.30
C ARG A 61 -1.30 1.16 1.19
N ALA A 62 -0.90 0.15 1.94
CA ALA A 62 -1.19 0.06 3.36
C ALA A 62 -0.32 -0.90 4.19
N PRO A 63 0.46 -1.85 3.63
CA PRO A 63 1.16 -2.83 4.47
C PRO A 63 2.05 -2.19 5.55
N GLY A 64 2.78 -1.11 5.22
CA GLY A 64 3.58 -0.39 6.21
C GLY A 64 2.72 0.25 7.31
N MET A 65 1.59 0.86 6.94
CA MET A 65 0.64 1.44 7.89
C MET A 65 0.04 0.38 8.83
N ILE A 66 -0.33 -0.79 8.31
CA ILE A 66 -0.87 -1.90 9.10
C ILE A 66 0.19 -2.42 10.10
N VAL A 67 1.42 -2.59 9.64
CA VAL A 67 2.53 -3.05 10.50
C VAL A 67 2.82 -2.04 11.61
N GLU A 68 2.82 -0.75 11.31
CA GLU A 68 3.02 0.31 12.30
C GLU A 68 1.81 0.48 13.24
N ALA A 69 0.59 0.36 12.72
CA ALA A 69 -0.63 0.45 13.52
C ALA A 69 -0.73 -0.65 14.57
N SER A 70 -0.25 -1.86 14.25
CA SER A 70 -0.13 -2.95 15.23
C SER A 70 0.81 -2.60 16.39
N ARG A 71 1.80 -1.73 16.19
CA ARG A 71 2.72 -1.27 17.24
C ARG A 71 2.14 -0.11 18.08
N ARG A 72 1.17 0.61 17.51
CA ARG A 72 0.54 1.80 18.11
C ARG A 72 -0.87 1.54 18.65
N ASP A 73 -1.31 0.29 18.64
CA ASP A 73 -2.62 -0.16 19.12
C ASP A 73 -3.81 0.46 18.36
N CYS A 74 -3.62 0.85 17.09
CA CYS A 74 -4.65 1.44 16.21
C CYS A 74 -4.92 0.58 14.97
N ILE A 75 -4.89 -0.75 15.15
CA ILE A 75 -4.96 -1.71 14.04
C ILE A 75 -6.33 -1.71 13.35
N ASN A 76 -7.41 -1.45 14.09
CA ASN A 76 -8.76 -1.49 13.56
C ASN A 76 -9.00 -0.36 12.56
N GLU A 77 -8.60 0.85 12.91
CA GLU A 77 -8.69 2.05 12.08
C GLU A 77 -7.81 1.90 10.84
N ALA A 78 -6.55 1.45 11.03
CA ALA A 78 -5.65 1.22 9.91
C ALA A 78 -6.14 0.12 8.96
N ALA A 79 -6.76 -0.95 9.48
CA ALA A 79 -7.35 -2.01 8.67
C ALA A 79 -8.55 -1.50 7.87
N LEU A 80 -9.39 -0.63 8.47
CA LEU A 80 -10.50 0.01 7.78
C LEU A 80 -10.01 0.90 6.62
N CYS A 81 -9.04 1.77 6.88
CA CYS A 81 -8.42 2.59 5.84
C CYS A 81 -7.82 1.74 4.71
N ALA A 82 -7.11 0.66 5.08
CA ALA A 82 -6.54 -0.27 4.12
C ALA A 82 -7.60 -0.97 3.25
N ALA A 83 -8.74 -1.35 3.83
CA ALA A 83 -9.85 -1.96 3.12
C ALA A 83 -10.47 -0.98 2.12
N PHE A 84 -10.68 0.28 2.51
CA PHE A 84 -11.19 1.31 1.59
C PHE A 84 -10.23 1.61 0.44
N MET A 85 -8.92 1.67 0.70
CA MET A 85 -7.92 1.87 -0.36
C MET A 85 -7.76 0.66 -1.30
N GLY A 86 -8.03 -0.55 -0.81
CA GLY A 86 -7.93 -1.78 -1.59
C GLY A 86 -9.18 -2.09 -2.41
N GLY A 87 -10.34 -1.66 -1.94
CA GLY A 87 -11.64 -1.92 -2.56
C GLY A 87 -12.02 -0.93 -3.67
N ARG A 88 -13.23 -1.11 -4.20
CA ARG A 88 -13.88 -0.07 -5.02
C ARG A 88 -14.44 0.99 -4.09
N ASN A 89 -14.51 2.23 -4.58
CA ASN A 89 -15.16 3.30 -3.83
C ASN A 89 -16.60 2.88 -3.49
N ILE A 90 -16.94 2.97 -2.20
CA ILE A 90 -18.27 2.62 -1.67
C ILE A 90 -19.32 3.70 -1.98
N LEU A 91 -18.90 4.94 -2.24
CA LEU A 91 -19.78 6.02 -2.63
C LEU A 91 -20.16 5.88 -4.10
N ILE A 92 -21.46 5.77 -4.34
CA ILE A 92 -22.02 5.61 -5.69
C ILE A 92 -21.75 6.90 -6.49
N ARG A 93 -21.02 6.77 -7.60
CA ARG A 93 -20.94 7.82 -8.63
C ARG A 93 -22.22 7.77 -9.48
N SER A 94 -23.20 8.60 -9.14
CA SER A 94 -24.36 8.82 -10.02
C SER A 94 -23.93 9.56 -11.29
N ALA A 95 -24.49 9.15 -12.43
CA ALA A 95 -24.31 9.83 -13.70
C ALA A 95 -25.19 11.10 -13.72
N ARG A 96 -24.58 12.26 -13.43
CA ARG A 96 -25.15 13.62 -13.50
C ARG A 96 -26.41 13.85 -12.63
N ASP A 97 -26.24 14.63 -11.56
CA ASP A 97 -27.30 15.36 -10.83
C ASP A 97 -28.43 14.57 -10.15
N ASP A 98 -28.16 13.36 -9.64
CA ASP A 98 -29.08 12.77 -8.66
C ASP A 98 -28.90 13.42 -7.28
N LYS A 99 -29.76 14.39 -6.99
CA LYS A 99 -29.75 15.15 -5.72
C LYS A 99 -29.90 14.24 -4.49
N ASN A 100 -30.59 13.11 -4.61
CA ASN A 100 -30.73 12.16 -3.50
C ASN A 100 -29.39 11.49 -3.17
N VAL A 101 -28.61 11.15 -4.21
CA VAL A 101 -27.28 10.57 -4.03
C VAL A 101 -26.30 11.60 -3.48
N GLN A 102 -26.41 12.87 -3.88
CA GLN A 102 -25.55 13.92 -3.32
C GLN A 102 -25.88 14.21 -1.85
N ALA A 103 -27.16 14.36 -1.50
CA ALA A 103 -27.59 14.58 -0.12
C ALA A 103 -27.22 13.41 0.81
N ALA A 104 -27.24 12.16 0.30
CA ALA A 104 -26.78 11.00 1.06
C ALA A 104 -25.26 10.94 1.25
N ARG A 105 -24.47 11.69 0.46
CA ARG A 105 -23.01 11.75 0.56
C ARG A 105 -22.51 12.86 1.46
N GLU A 106 -23.25 13.96 1.55
CA GLU A 106 -22.90 15.17 2.30
C GLU A 106 -22.51 14.88 3.76
N PRO A 107 -23.22 14.01 4.52
CA PRO A 107 -22.83 13.67 5.89
C PRO A 107 -21.48 12.95 6.05
N PHE A 108 -20.98 12.32 4.98
CA PHE A 108 -19.69 11.61 4.98
C PHE A 108 -18.54 12.48 4.44
N LEU A 109 -18.85 13.68 3.97
CA LEU A 109 -17.87 14.62 3.40
C LEU A 109 -17.75 15.89 4.24
N ASP A 110 -18.82 16.28 4.95
CA ASP A 110 -18.88 17.51 5.71
C ASP A 110 -18.36 17.28 7.14
N GLY A 111 -17.21 17.89 7.47
CA GLY A 111 -16.59 17.84 8.80
C GLY A 111 -15.31 17.01 8.95
N ALA A 112 -14.82 16.37 7.87
CA ALA A 112 -13.65 15.51 7.94
C ALA A 112 -12.35 16.26 7.53
N ASP A 113 -11.33 16.25 8.39
CA ASP A 113 -9.97 16.70 8.03
C ASP A 113 -9.27 15.67 7.11
N SER A 114 -9.85 14.47 7.00
CA SER A 114 -9.35 13.36 6.19
C SER A 114 -10.47 12.57 5.51
N ASP A 115 -10.24 12.12 4.27
CA ASP A 115 -11.12 11.16 3.55
C ASP A 115 -11.33 9.81 4.28
N PHE A 116 -10.60 9.57 5.38
CA PHE A 116 -10.65 8.36 6.20
C PHE A 116 -11.33 8.56 7.56
N GLU A 117 -11.67 9.79 7.93
CA GLU A 117 -12.45 10.07 9.13
C GLU A 117 -13.94 9.86 8.80
N VAL A 118 -14.60 9.02 9.60
CA VAL A 118 -16.04 8.70 9.49
C VAL A 118 -16.71 8.97 10.82
#